data_AF-A0A7K5KNK9-F1
#
_entry.id   AF-A0A7K5KNK9-F1
#
_cell.length_a   1.000
_cell.length_b   1.000
_cell.length_c   1.000
_cell.angle_alpha   90.00
_cell.angle_beta   90.00
_cell.angle_gamma   90.00
#
_symmetry.space_group_name_H-M   'P 1'
#
loop_
_entity.id
_entity.type
_entity.pdbx_description
1 polymer ?
#
loop_
_entity_poly.entity_id
_entity_poly.type
_entity_poly.pdbx_seq_one_letter_code
_entity_poly.pdbx_strand_id
1 'polypeptide(L)'
;LRLLPQQRYLRTERAEVSALERKRNVLCCLITRILKVEKQLHVDNLVFRVIDACQKGRLGPGVQFLSFCCHSVDVLSCVLHLLNQGYLRRQDGRPHVLEY
;
A
#
# COMPACT_ATOMS: atom_id res chain seq x y z
N LEU A 1 31.35 -26.77 8.18
CA LEU A 1 30.11 -26.84 8.97
C LEU A 1 29.06 -25.93 8.34
N ARG A 2 28.02 -26.47 7.69
CA ARG A 2 26.86 -25.68 7.23
C ARG A 2 25.84 -25.64 8.36
N LEU A 3 25.69 -24.49 9.00
CA LEU A 3 24.63 -24.25 9.97
C LEU A 3 23.32 -24.08 9.19
N LEU A 4 22.43 -25.07 9.25
CA LEU A 4 21.07 -24.93 8.76
C LEU A 4 20.31 -24.01 9.74
N PRO A 5 19.60 -22.96 9.26
CA PRO A 5 18.85 -22.08 10.14
C PRO A 5 17.82 -22.89 10.93
N GLN A 6 17.70 -22.61 12.23
CA GLN A 6 16.71 -23.25 13.10
C GLN A 6 15.32 -23.14 12.47
N GLN A 7 14.53 -24.22 12.48
CA GLN A 7 13.17 -24.23 11.93
C GLN A 7 12.26 -23.11 12.47
N ARG A 8 12.55 -22.60 13.67
CA ARG A 8 11.88 -21.45 14.27
C ARG A 8 12.12 -20.16 13.47
N TYR A 9 13.35 -19.92 13.02
CA TYR A 9 13.70 -18.80 12.13
C TYR A 9 12.92 -18.87 10.82
N LEU A 10 12.87 -20.05 10.19
CA LEU A 10 12.12 -20.26 8.94
C LEU A 10 10.61 -20.04 9.09
N ARG A 11 10.03 -20.38 10.24
CA ARG A 11 8.59 -20.16 10.51
C ARG A 11 8.28 -18.69 10.79
N THR A 12 9.16 -18.01 11.54
CA THR A 12 9.05 -16.57 11.80
C THR A 12 9.13 -15.78 10.49
N GLU A 13 10.12 -16.07 9.64
CA GLU A 13 10.29 -15.40 8.35
C GLU A 13 9.04 -15.54 7.47
N ARG A 14 8.45 -16.74 7.39
CA ARG A 14 7.20 -16.96 6.62
C ARG A 14 6.01 -16.19 7.18
N ALA A 15 5.88 -16.11 8.50
CA ALA A 15 4.79 -15.37 9.13
C ALA A 15 4.93 -13.86 8.91
N GLU A 16 6.16 -13.34 8.99
CA GLU A 16 6.48 -11.94 8.73
C GLU A 16 6.25 -11.57 7.26
N VAL A 17 6.69 -12.42 6.32
CA VAL A 17 6.41 -12.24 4.88
C VAL A 17 4.90 -12.19 4.63
N SER A 18 4.13 -13.11 5.21
CA SER A 18 2.67 -13.11 5.06
C SER A 18 2.02 -11.85 5.66
N ALA A 19 2.51 -11.35 6.79
CA ALA A 19 2.01 -10.13 7.40
C ALA A 19 2.31 -8.89 6.52
N LEU A 20 3.51 -8.81 5.97
CA LEU A 20 3.93 -7.74 5.06
C LEU A 20 3.12 -7.77 3.76
N GLU A 21 2.87 -8.94 3.20
CA GLU A 21 2.01 -9.11 2.01
C GLU A 21 0.58 -8.65 2.28
N ARG A 22 0.00 -9.02 3.43
CA ARG A 22 -1.33 -8.54 3.84
C ARG A 22 -1.36 -7.01 3.95
N LYS A 23 -0.35 -6.41 4.59
CA LYS A 23 -0.22 -4.94 4.68
C LYS A 23 -0.18 -4.31 3.29
N ARG A 24 0.65 -4.86 2.39
CA ARG A 24 0.78 -4.39 1.00
C ARG A 24 -0.54 -4.49 0.23
N ASN A 25 -1.27 -5.59 0.40
CA ASN A 25 -2.56 -5.81 -0.25
C ASN A 25 -3.59 -4.77 0.20
N VAL A 26 -3.66 -4.49 1.51
CA VAL A 26 -4.54 -3.43 2.03
C VAL A 26 -4.16 -2.06 1.44
N LEU A 27 -2.87 -1.71 1.43
CA LEU A 27 -2.40 -0.44 0.84
C LEU A 27 -2.77 -0.33 -0.65
N CYS A 28 -2.51 -1.36 -1.45
CA CYS A 28 -2.87 -1.38 -2.87
C CYS A 28 -4.38 -1.23 -3.09
N CYS A 29 -5.19 -1.91 -2.27
CA CYS A 29 -6.65 -1.76 -2.30
C CYS A 29 -7.11 -0.34 -1.94
N LEU A 30 -6.50 0.29 -0.93
CA LEU A 30 -6.84 1.66 -0.55
C LEU A 30 -6.48 2.66 -1.65
N ILE A 31 -5.25 2.56 -2.19
CA ILE A 31 -4.77 3.44 -3.26
C ILE A 31 -5.70 3.37 -4.47
N THR A 32 -5.98 2.16 -4.96
CA THR A 32 -6.85 1.97 -6.12
C THR A 32 -8.27 2.45 -5.85
N ARG A 33 -8.82 2.25 -4.65
CA ARG A 33 -10.17 2.69 -4.30
C ARG A 33 -10.27 4.21 -4.22
N ILE A 34 -9.29 4.89 -3.63
CA ILE A 34 -9.23 6.36 -3.58
C ILE A 34 -9.16 6.92 -5.01
N LEU A 35 -8.25 6.40 -5.84
CA LEU A 35 -8.08 6.90 -7.22
C LEU A 35 -9.27 6.59 -8.13
N LYS A 36 -9.98 5.47 -7.92
CA LYS A 36 -11.23 5.18 -8.64
C LYS A 36 -12.32 6.22 -8.39
N VAL A 37 -12.39 6.77 -7.17
CA VAL A 37 -13.35 7.80 -6.78
C VAL A 37 -12.90 9.17 -7.27
N GLU A 38 -11.66 9.56 -6.98
CA GLU A 38 -11.15 10.90 -7.29
C GLU A 38 -10.79 11.10 -8.78
N LYS A 39 -10.61 10.01 -9.55
CA LYS A 39 -10.15 9.96 -10.96
C LYS A 39 -8.70 10.41 -11.18
N GLN A 40 -8.31 11.51 -10.55
CA GLN A 40 -6.96 12.05 -10.55
C GLN A 40 -6.63 12.61 -9.17
N LEU A 41 -5.41 12.40 -8.68
CA LEU A 41 -5.01 12.91 -7.38
C LEU A 41 -3.51 13.18 -7.32
N HIS A 42 -3.12 14.27 -6.67
CA HIS A 42 -1.70 14.53 -6.37
C HIS A 42 -1.15 13.44 -5.45
N VAL A 43 0.08 13.00 -5.68
CA VAL A 43 0.72 11.92 -4.91
C VAL A 43 0.75 12.24 -3.41
N ASP A 44 1.04 13.48 -3.01
CA ASP A 44 1.04 13.86 -1.59
C ASP A 44 -0.36 13.77 -0.95
N ASN A 45 -1.40 14.17 -1.69
CA ASN A 45 -2.78 14.08 -1.21
C ASN A 45 -3.22 12.61 -1.08
N LEU A 46 -2.79 11.76 -2.03
CA LEU A 46 -3.00 10.32 -1.95
C LEU A 46 -2.30 9.73 -0.71
N VAL A 47 -1.02 10.06 -0.50
CA VAL A 47 -0.23 9.59 0.64
C VAL A 47 -0.89 10.00 1.95
N PHE A 48 -1.28 11.27 2.09
CA PHE A 48 -1.97 11.76 3.28
C PHE A 48 -3.26 10.98 3.55
N ARG A 49 -4.11 10.78 2.54
CA ARG A 49 -5.38 10.04 2.70
C ARG A 49 -5.20 8.57 3.02
N VAL A 50 -4.20 7.92 2.44
CA VAL A 50 -3.90 6.51 2.72
C VAL A 50 -3.40 6.36 4.16
N ILE A 51 -2.50 7.22 4.62
CA ILE A 51 -1.99 7.21 6.00
C ILE A 51 -3.14 7.45 6.99
N ASP A 52 -3.98 8.45 6.74
CA ASP A 52 -5.16 8.75 7.57
C ASP A 52 -6.12 7.55 7.64
N ALA A 53 -6.41 6.90 6.50
CA ALA A 53 -7.26 5.71 6.45
C ALA A 53 -6.64 4.54 7.22
N CYS A 54 -5.34 4.32 7.08
CA CYS A 54 -4.61 3.26 7.80
C CYS A 54 -4.64 3.46 9.32
N GLN A 55 -4.41 4.69 9.79
CA GLN A 55 -4.49 5.03 11.21
C GLN A 55 -5.91 4.83 11.76
N LYS A 56 -6.93 5.24 11.00
CA LYS A 56 -8.33 5.09 11.40
C LYS A 56 -8.89 3.66 11.21
N GLY A 57 -8.18 2.80 10.48
CA GLY A 57 -8.64 1.45 10.11
C GLY A 57 -9.91 1.46 9.25
N ARG A 58 -10.15 2.53 8.48
CA ARG A 58 -11.37 2.65 7.65
C ARG A 58 -11.18 3.60 6.48
N LEU A 59 -11.98 3.41 5.42
CA LEU A 59 -12.07 4.31 4.27
C LEU A 59 -13.53 4.60 3.92
N GLY A 60 -14.08 5.68 4.48
CA GLY A 60 -15.50 6.04 4.29
C GLY A 60 -16.49 5.05 4.95
N PRO A 61 -17.79 5.22 4.70
CA PRO A 61 -18.81 4.30 5.21
C PRO A 61 -18.74 2.96 4.47
N GLY A 62 -18.50 1.87 5.20
CA GLY A 62 -18.54 0.50 4.67
C GLY A 62 -17.19 -0.12 4.29
N VAL A 63 -16.06 0.56 4.55
CA VAL A 63 -14.72 -0.05 4.41
C VAL A 63 -14.03 0.01 5.75
N GLN A 64 -13.84 -1.15 6.36
CA GLN A 64 -13.16 -1.27 7.65
C GLN A 64 -12.12 -2.38 7.57
N PHE A 65 -10.99 -2.17 8.22
CA PHE A 65 -9.86 -3.09 8.27
C PHE A 65 -9.08 -2.85 9.56
N LEU A 66 -8.13 -3.74 9.88
CA LEU A 66 -7.28 -3.55 11.05
C LEU A 66 -6.48 -2.24 10.90
N SER A 67 -6.55 -1.36 11.90
CA SER A 67 -5.70 -0.18 11.93
C SER A 67 -4.23 -0.60 12.00
N PHE A 68 -3.38 0.10 11.26
CA PHE A 68 -1.93 -0.09 11.32
C PHE A 68 -1.18 1.19 10.96
N CYS A 69 0.07 1.27 11.40
CA CYS A 69 0.97 2.34 11.01
C CYS A 69 1.60 2.03 9.64
N CYS A 70 1.57 3.02 8.75
CA CYS A 70 2.33 3.01 7.51
C CYS A 70 3.06 4.35 7.34
N HIS A 71 4.25 4.29 6.77
CA HIS A 71 5.03 5.47 6.41
C HIS A 71 4.77 5.85 4.96
N SER A 72 5.11 7.08 4.60
CA SER A 72 5.06 7.54 3.19
C SER A 72 5.81 6.59 2.26
N VAL A 73 6.94 6.05 2.70
CA VAL A 73 7.75 5.06 1.95
C VAL A 73 6.97 3.78 1.63
N ASP A 74 6.15 3.27 2.56
CA ASP A 74 5.31 2.10 2.33
C ASP A 74 4.28 2.39 1.22
N VAL A 75 3.63 3.56 1.32
CA VAL A 75 2.59 3.97 0.36
C VAL A 75 3.19 4.19 -1.02
N LEU A 76 4.30 4.92 -1.12
CA LEU A 76 5.00 5.18 -2.37
C LEU A 76 5.52 3.91 -3.02
N SER A 77 5.99 2.93 -2.23
CA SER A 77 6.39 1.62 -2.76
C SER A 77 5.21 0.87 -3.37
N CYS A 78 4.02 0.94 -2.74
CA CYS A 78 2.79 0.39 -3.31
C CYS A 78 2.34 1.14 -4.57
N VAL A 79 2.43 2.48 -4.60
CA VAL A 79 2.11 3.28 -5.79
C VAL A 79 3.02 2.89 -6.95
N LEU A 80 4.33 2.79 -6.72
CA LEU A 80 5.28 2.38 -7.74
C LEU A 80 4.98 0.96 -8.25
N HIS A 81 4.66 0.04 -7.35
CA HIS A 81 4.25 -1.30 -7.72
C HIS A 81 3.01 -1.30 -8.63
N LEU A 82 1.98 -0.51 -8.30
CA LEU A 82 0.77 -0.41 -9.10
C LEU A 82 1.00 0.27 -10.46
N LEU A 83 1.87 1.28 -10.53
CA LEU A 83 2.31 1.89 -11.79
C LEU A 83 3.00 0.86 -12.69
N ASN A 84 3.93 0.07 -12.13
CA ASN A 84 4.66 -0.96 -12.88
C ASN A 84 3.76 -2.10 -13.38
N GLN A 85 2.63 -2.33 -12.72
CA GLN A 85 1.62 -3.30 -13.14
C GLN A 85 0.60 -2.70 -14.12
N GLY A 86 0.64 -1.38 -14.39
CA GLY A 86 -0.29 -0.69 -15.28
C GLY A 86 -1.67 -0.42 -14.69
N TYR A 87 -1.85 -0.58 -13.37
CA TYR A 87 -3.11 -0.24 -12.69
C TYR A 87 -3.32 1.27 -12.51
N LEU A 88 -2.22 2.03 -12.49
CA LEU A 88 -2.21 3.47 -12.36
C LEU A 88 -1.39 4.07 -13.50
N ARG A 89 -1.64 5.34 -13.80
CA ARG A 89 -0.83 6.12 -14.74
C ARG A 89 -0.46 7.46 -14.12
N ARG A 90 0.63 8.04 -14.63
CA ARG A 90 0.98 9.44 -14.34
C ARG A 90 0.40 10.30 -15.44
N GLN A 91 -0.15 11.44 -15.08
CA GLN A 91 -0.68 12.39 -16.04
C GLN A 91 0.45 12.99 -16.91
N ASP A 92 0.20 13.12 -18.21
CA ASP A 92 1.14 13.75 -19.14
C ASP A 92 1.38 15.22 -18.76
N GLY A 93 2.65 15.62 -18.69
CA GLY A 93 3.06 16.96 -18.27
C GLY A 93 2.94 17.24 -16.75
N ARG A 94 2.35 16.33 -15.96
CA ARG A 94 2.23 16.45 -14.50
C ARG A 94 2.49 15.11 -13.78
N PRO A 95 3.75 14.69 -13.64
CA PRO A 95 4.10 13.36 -13.12
C PRO A 95 3.70 13.12 -11.65
N HIS A 96 3.41 14.19 -10.90
CA HIS A 96 2.95 14.13 -9.52
C HIS A 96 1.45 13.83 -9.40
N VAL A 97 0.70 13.91 -10.50
CA VAL A 97 -0.73 13.57 -10.55
C VAL A 97 -0.86 12.12 -11.02
N LEU A 98 -1.53 11.32 -10.19
CA LEU A 98 -1.82 9.91 -10.46
C LEU A 98 -3.25 9.75 -10.93
N GLU A 99 -3.45 8.89 -11.92
CA GLU A 99 -4.73 8.54 -12.53
C GLU A 99 -4.96 7.03 -12.46
N TYR A 100 -6.22 6.61 -12.37
CA TYR A 100 -6.61 5.19 -12.47
C TYR A 100 -6.80 4.80 -13.94
#